data_AF-A0A974NGW9-F1
#
_entry.id   AF-A0A974NGW9-F1
#
_cell.length_a   1.000
_cell.length_b   1.000
_cell.length_c   1.000
_cell.angle_alpha   90.00
_cell.angle_beta   90.00
_cell.angle_gamma   90.00
#
_symmetry.space_group_name_H-M   'P 1'
#
loop_
_entity.id
_entity.type
_entity.pdbx_description
1 polymer ?
#
loop_
_entity_poly.entity_id
_entity_poly.type
_entity_poly.pdbx_seq_one_letter_code
_entity_poly.pdbx_strand_id
1 'polypeptide(L)'
;MSNDNPYTPPTSQSRATIQNDNKDAPKGIGGWLILVAIIVCIAPFRIANTIYVDIYKPIFTTDAWSLLTDPNSEHYIPFFKHAITIEFIINLLMIVTWFFVIILFFTKKKLFKAVFIGILVATPIAIIFDSILVSTIMNAPAFDAETGKVLFQMCFAAILWTSYTLKSQRVANTFIH
;
A
#
# COMPACT_ATOMS: atom_id res chain seq x y z
N MET A 1 -11.05 -59.87 -43.62
CA MET A 1 -12.30 -59.15 -43.29
C MET A 1 -11.94 -58.08 -42.27
N SER A 2 -11.86 -56.82 -42.70
CA SER A 2 -11.55 -55.68 -41.83
C SER A 2 -12.78 -55.38 -40.97
N ASN A 3 -12.60 -55.41 -39.65
CA ASN A 3 -13.66 -55.15 -38.69
C ASN A 3 -13.64 -53.64 -38.38
N ASP A 4 -14.15 -52.83 -39.31
CA ASP A 4 -14.35 -51.39 -39.08
C ASP A 4 -15.52 -51.21 -38.13
N ASN A 5 -15.22 -51.17 -36.83
CA ASN A 5 -16.21 -50.85 -35.81
C ASN A 5 -16.39 -49.32 -35.74
N PRO A 6 -17.54 -48.77 -36.17
CA PRO A 6 -17.79 -47.33 -36.19
C PRO A 6 -17.96 -46.72 -34.79
N TYR A 7 -17.91 -47.53 -33.73
CA TYR A 7 -18.06 -47.11 -32.33
C TYR A 7 -16.75 -47.14 -31.53
N THR A 8 -15.60 -46.97 -32.17
CA THR A 8 -14.36 -46.77 -31.41
C THR A 8 -14.43 -45.42 -30.68
N PRO A 9 -14.46 -45.39 -29.33
CA PRO A 9 -14.46 -44.14 -28.59
C PRO A 9 -13.15 -43.40 -28.87
N PRO A 10 -13.16 -42.05 -28.91
CA PRO A 10 -11.95 -41.28 -29.17
C PRO A 10 -10.87 -41.68 -28.15
N THR A 11 -9.73 -42.15 -28.68
CA THR A 11 -8.55 -42.48 -27.89
C THR A 11 -8.11 -41.27 -27.07
N SER A 12 -7.57 -41.53 -25.89
CA SER A 12 -7.18 -40.62 -24.79
C SER A 12 -6.36 -39.36 -25.13
N GLN A 13 -6.07 -39.09 -26.40
CA GLN A 13 -5.42 -37.87 -26.88
C GLN A 13 -6.17 -36.60 -26.46
N SER A 14 -7.50 -36.63 -26.38
CA SER A 14 -8.31 -35.50 -25.87
C SER A 14 -8.06 -35.20 -24.38
N ARG A 15 -7.65 -36.19 -23.58
CA ARG A 15 -7.32 -36.02 -22.16
C ARG A 15 -5.90 -35.50 -21.96
N ALA A 16 -4.98 -35.85 -22.87
CA ALA A 16 -3.60 -35.35 -22.85
C ALA A 16 -3.50 -33.86 -23.22
N THR A 17 -4.41 -33.34 -24.05
CA THR A 17 -4.48 -31.91 -24.38
C THR A 17 -4.99 -31.04 -23.23
N ILE A 18 -5.90 -31.53 -22.39
CA ILE A 18 -6.39 -30.77 -21.20
C ILE A 18 -5.30 -30.63 -20.13
N GLN A 19 -4.32 -31.54 -20.09
CA GLN A 19 -3.28 -31.51 -19.05
C GLN A 19 -2.10 -30.56 -19.37
N ASN A 20 -2.02 -30.01 -20.59
CA ASN A 20 -0.97 -29.07 -20.99
C ASN A 20 -1.34 -27.59 -20.75
N ASP A 21 -2.58 -27.26 -20.41
CA ASP A 21 -3.07 -25.87 -20.33
C ASP A 21 -2.58 -25.09 -19.10
N ASN A 22 -1.91 -25.75 -18.15
CA ASN A 22 -1.49 -25.12 -16.88
C ASN A 22 0.00 -24.71 -16.83
N LYS A 23 0.78 -24.99 -17.88
CA LYS A 23 2.20 -24.57 -17.93
C LYS A 23 2.38 -23.11 -18.34
N ASP A 24 1.40 -22.53 -19.03
CA ASP A 24 1.46 -21.18 -19.59
C ASP A 24 0.75 -20.12 -18.74
N ALA A 25 0.12 -20.51 -17.63
CA ALA A 25 -0.54 -19.58 -16.73
C ALA A 25 0.47 -18.54 -16.20
N PRO A 26 0.18 -17.23 -16.27
CA PRO A 26 1.13 -16.19 -15.90
C PRO A 26 1.51 -16.34 -14.43
N LYS A 27 2.81 -16.40 -14.13
CA LYS A 27 3.36 -16.57 -12.78
C LYS A 27 4.65 -15.77 -12.60
N GLY A 28 5.01 -15.51 -11.35
CA GLY A 28 6.19 -14.73 -11.00
C GLY A 28 6.03 -13.23 -11.23
N ILE A 29 7.06 -12.48 -10.83
CA ILE A 29 7.12 -11.03 -10.98
C ILE A 29 7.33 -10.71 -12.46
N GLY A 30 6.33 -10.08 -13.07
CA GLY A 30 6.31 -9.77 -14.51
C GLY A 30 5.05 -9.00 -14.92
N GLY A 31 5.04 -8.43 -16.14
CA GLY A 31 3.93 -7.62 -16.63
C GLY A 31 3.58 -6.47 -15.66
N TRP A 32 2.28 -6.25 -15.42
CA TRP A 32 1.77 -5.24 -14.48
C TRP A 32 2.28 -5.40 -13.03
N LEU A 33 2.75 -6.59 -12.63
CA LEU A 33 3.29 -6.81 -11.29
C LEU A 33 4.66 -6.13 -11.11
N ILE A 34 5.36 -5.76 -12.19
CA ILE A 34 6.58 -4.96 -12.14
C ILE A 34 6.28 -3.55 -11.63
N LEU A 35 5.15 -2.95 -12.04
CA LEU A 35 4.75 -1.63 -11.55
C LEU A 35 4.47 -1.65 -10.04
N VAL A 36 3.80 -2.71 -9.55
CA VAL A 36 3.61 -2.91 -8.11
C VAL A 36 4.96 -3.04 -7.41
N ALA A 37 5.91 -3.79 -7.98
CA ALA A 37 7.25 -3.93 -7.41
C ALA A 37 7.94 -2.56 -7.26
N ILE A 38 7.88 -1.73 -8.30
CA ILE A 38 8.44 -0.37 -8.28
C ILE A 38 7.78 0.48 -7.18
N ILE A 39 6.45 0.48 -7.12
CA ILE A 39 5.69 1.25 -6.11
C ILE A 39 6.06 0.81 -4.70
N VAL A 40 6.07 -0.51 -4.44
CA VAL A 40 6.39 -1.09 -3.14
C VAL A 40 7.82 -0.75 -2.72
N CYS A 41 8.79 -0.80 -3.64
CA CYS A 41 10.18 -0.44 -3.35
C CYS A 41 10.38 1.06 -3.10
N ILE A 42 9.65 1.93 -3.82
CA ILE A 42 9.76 3.39 -3.67
C ILE A 42 9.03 3.89 -2.42
N ALA A 43 7.93 3.23 -2.03
CA ALA A 43 7.05 3.67 -0.95
C ALA A 43 7.75 4.07 0.37
N PRO A 44 8.64 3.26 0.99
CA PRO A 44 9.26 3.63 2.26
C PRO A 44 10.13 4.89 2.16
N PHE A 45 10.85 5.06 1.05
CA PHE A 45 11.70 6.24 0.82
C PHE A 45 10.86 7.49 0.56
N ARG A 46 9.79 7.36 -0.24
CA ARG A 46 8.87 8.45 -0.50
C ARG A 46 8.23 8.94 0.80
N ILE A 47 7.72 8.02 1.61
CA ILE A 47 7.08 8.34 2.89
C ILE A 47 8.08 8.97 3.86
N ALA A 48 9.27 8.39 4.01
CA ALA A 48 10.32 8.97 4.85
C ALA A 48 10.69 10.39 4.42
N ASN A 49 10.80 10.64 3.10
CA ASN A 49 11.09 11.97 2.58
C ASN A 49 9.97 12.96 2.85
N THR A 50 8.71 12.59 2.58
CA THR A 50 7.52 13.42 2.87
C THR A 50 7.48 13.81 4.35
N ILE A 51 7.59 12.83 5.25
CA ILE A 51 7.56 13.07 6.69
C ILE A 51 8.71 14.00 7.13
N TYR A 52 9.93 13.76 6.64
CA TYR A 52 11.07 14.59 7.00
C TYR A 52 10.94 16.03 6.49
N VAL A 53 10.57 16.21 5.21
CA VAL A 53 10.52 17.52 4.57
C VAL A 53 9.33 18.34 5.06
N ASP A 54 8.17 17.72 5.22
CA ASP A 54 6.92 18.46 5.46
C ASP A 54 6.63 18.66 6.95
N ILE A 55 7.08 17.74 7.82
CA ILE A 55 6.78 17.79 9.26
C ILE A 55 8.04 18.12 10.07
N TYR A 56 9.05 17.25 10.06
CA TYR A 56 10.15 17.37 11.04
C TYR A 56 11.13 18.49 10.75
N LYS A 57 11.49 18.69 9.47
CA LYS A 57 12.42 19.76 9.11
C LYS A 57 11.89 21.13 9.52
N PRO A 58 10.65 21.56 9.19
CA PRO A 58 10.12 22.84 9.65
C PRO A 58 10.10 22.95 11.17
N ILE A 59 9.63 21.92 11.88
CA ILE A 59 9.50 21.95 13.34
C ILE A 59 10.85 22.11 14.05
N PHE A 60 11.90 21.42 13.59
CA PHE A 60 13.19 21.37 14.29
C PHE A 60 14.27 22.31 13.74
N THR A 61 14.10 22.85 12.53
CA THR A 61 15.05 23.84 11.97
C THR A 61 14.59 25.28 12.15
N THR A 62 13.36 25.49 12.60
CA THR A 62 12.82 26.81 12.94
C THR A 62 12.58 26.89 14.45
N ASP A 63 12.33 28.09 14.96
CA ASP A 63 11.92 28.29 16.36
C ASP A 63 10.51 27.76 16.67
N ALA A 64 9.85 27.09 15.69
CA ALA A 64 8.51 26.53 15.83
C ALA A 64 8.41 25.55 17.01
N TRP A 65 9.43 24.72 17.24
CA TRP A 65 9.39 23.79 18.38
C TRP A 65 9.24 24.53 19.72
N SER A 66 10.08 25.54 19.98
CA SER A 66 9.96 26.35 21.20
C SER A 66 8.65 27.13 21.23
N LEU A 67 8.25 27.73 20.12
CA LEU A 67 7.07 28.57 20.01
C LEU A 67 5.76 27.79 20.24
N LEU A 68 5.70 26.51 19.87
CA LEU A 68 4.51 25.67 20.01
C LEU A 68 4.51 24.83 21.30
N THR A 69 5.66 24.67 21.99
CA THR A 69 5.77 23.80 23.18
C THR A 69 6.04 24.54 24.49
N ASP A 70 6.52 25.79 24.48
CA ASP A 70 6.74 26.58 25.69
C ASP A 70 5.41 27.14 26.22
N PRO A 71 4.99 26.83 27.47
CA PRO A 71 3.79 27.39 28.07
C PRO A 71 3.78 28.92 28.17
N ASN A 72 4.93 29.59 28.09
CA ASN A 72 5.04 31.05 28.10
C ASN A 72 4.94 31.69 26.71
N SER A 73 4.88 30.89 25.64
CA SER A 73 4.73 31.37 24.27
C SER A 73 3.28 31.77 23.99
N GLU A 74 3.09 32.85 23.23
CA GLU A 74 1.78 33.28 22.73
C GLU A 74 1.12 32.25 21.80
N HIS A 75 1.91 31.37 21.19
CA HIS A 75 1.46 30.31 20.29
C HIS A 75 1.52 28.91 20.92
N TYR A 76 1.58 28.83 22.25
CA TYR A 76 1.60 27.56 22.95
C TYR A 76 0.40 26.68 22.59
N ILE A 77 0.66 25.43 22.22
CA ILE A 77 -0.38 24.43 21.95
C ILE A 77 -0.32 23.33 23.00
N PRO A 78 -1.36 23.19 23.85
CA PRO A 78 -1.46 22.08 24.78
C PRO A 78 -1.34 20.73 24.07
N PHE A 79 -0.60 19.80 24.68
CA PHE A 79 -0.36 18.44 24.17
C PHE A 79 0.41 18.32 22.84
N PHE A 80 0.83 19.41 22.20
CA PHE A 80 1.54 19.36 20.91
C PHE A 80 2.77 18.45 20.93
N LYS A 81 3.59 18.54 21.98
CA LYS A 81 4.75 17.65 22.17
C LYS A 81 4.37 16.16 22.16
N HIS A 82 3.26 15.80 22.80
CA HIS A 82 2.77 14.42 22.85
C HIS A 82 2.25 13.99 21.48
N ALA A 83 1.51 14.87 20.79
CA ALA A 83 1.01 14.62 19.43
C ALA A 83 2.16 14.32 18.46
N ILE A 84 3.17 15.19 18.38
CA ILE A 84 4.35 14.99 17.51
C ILE A 84 5.11 13.70 17.84
N THR A 85 5.19 13.33 19.12
CA THR A 85 5.85 12.09 19.55
C THR A 85 5.07 10.85 19.08
N ILE A 86 3.74 10.86 19.24
CA ILE A 86 2.88 9.76 18.77
C ILE A 86 2.94 9.65 17.25
N GLU A 87 2.86 10.79 16.54
CA GLU A 87 2.95 10.87 15.09
C GLU A 87 4.27 10.28 14.58
N PHE A 88 5.40 10.58 15.25
CA PHE A 88 6.70 9.97 14.95
C PHE A 88 6.71 8.46 15.07
N ILE A 89 6.11 7.92 16.13
CA ILE A 89 6.04 6.46 16.33
C ILE A 89 5.18 5.80 15.24
N ILE A 90 4.03 6.40 14.90
CA ILE A 90 3.13 5.89 13.85
C ILE A 90 3.85 5.91 12.49
N ASN A 91 4.53 7.01 12.18
CA ASN A 91 5.30 7.19 10.95
C ASN A 91 6.45 6.19 10.85
N LEU A 92 7.18 5.96 11.93
CA LEU A 92 8.24 4.95 11.98
C LEU A 92 7.67 3.54 11.75
N LEU A 93 6.55 3.21 12.41
CA LEU A 93 5.87 1.93 12.23
C LEU A 93 5.39 1.76 10.77
N MET A 94 4.92 2.83 10.14
CA MET A 94 4.51 2.82 8.73
C MET A 94 5.70 2.49 7.81
N ILE A 95 6.85 3.12 8.03
CA ILE A 95 8.08 2.84 7.26
C ILE A 95 8.50 1.38 7.44
N VAL A 96 8.54 0.89 8.67
CA VAL A 96 8.85 -0.52 8.98
C VAL A 96 7.88 -1.47 8.29
N THR A 97 6.58 -1.12 8.27
CA THR A 97 5.54 -1.90 7.61
C THR A 97 5.80 -1.98 6.10
N TRP A 98 6.25 -0.91 5.45
CA TRP A 98 6.61 -0.94 4.02
C TRP A 98 7.83 -1.83 3.74
N PHE A 99 8.84 -1.82 4.60
CA PHE A 99 9.94 -2.79 4.49
C PHE A 99 9.46 -4.23 4.66
N PHE A 100 8.54 -4.48 5.59
CA PHE A 100 7.91 -5.78 5.73
C PHE A 100 7.13 -6.20 4.47
N VAL A 101 6.40 -5.29 3.83
CA VAL A 101 5.72 -5.54 2.55
C VAL A 101 6.70 -5.89 1.44
N ILE A 102 7.85 -5.20 1.34
CA ILE A 102 8.93 -5.55 0.41
C ILE A 102 9.37 -6.99 0.63
N ILE A 103 9.62 -7.39 1.88
CA ILE A 103 10.02 -8.76 2.22
C ILE A 103 8.93 -9.74 1.78
N LEU A 104 7.66 -9.51 2.13
CA LEU A 104 6.54 -10.37 1.74
C LEU A 104 6.40 -10.47 0.21
N PHE A 105 6.65 -9.36 -0.50
CA PHE A 105 6.57 -9.28 -1.96
C PHE A 105 7.60 -10.19 -2.62
N PHE A 106 8.88 -10.03 -2.28
CA PHE A 106 9.96 -10.79 -2.90
C PHE A 106 10.04 -12.25 -2.42
N THR A 107 9.58 -12.52 -1.19
CA THR A 107 9.40 -13.90 -0.69
C THR A 107 8.11 -14.56 -1.19
N LYS A 108 7.31 -13.86 -2.00
CA LYS A 108 6.11 -14.38 -2.66
C LYS A 108 5.09 -14.98 -1.67
N LYS A 109 5.00 -14.38 -0.49
CA LYS A 109 4.10 -14.84 0.58
C LYS A 109 2.66 -14.47 0.28
N LYS A 110 1.71 -15.39 0.54
CA LYS A 110 0.26 -15.14 0.44
C LYS A 110 -0.18 -13.91 1.23
N LEU A 111 0.46 -13.69 2.38
CA LEU A 111 0.20 -12.57 3.28
C LEU A 111 0.42 -11.20 2.62
N PHE A 112 1.30 -11.12 1.60
CA PHE A 112 1.52 -9.88 0.84
C PHE A 112 0.20 -9.26 0.38
N LYS A 113 -0.71 -10.06 -0.18
CA LYS A 113 -1.98 -9.57 -0.74
C LYS A 113 -2.83 -8.87 0.32
N ALA A 114 -2.97 -9.48 1.49
CA ALA A 114 -3.77 -8.94 2.58
C ALA A 114 -3.12 -7.69 3.18
N VAL A 115 -1.81 -7.70 3.43
CA VAL A 115 -1.09 -6.56 4.01
C VAL A 115 -1.07 -5.37 3.04
N PHE A 116 -0.80 -5.62 1.75
CA PHE A 116 -0.77 -4.57 0.73
C PHE A 116 -2.13 -3.88 0.57
N ILE A 117 -3.22 -4.65 0.47
CA ILE A 117 -4.59 -4.10 0.41
C ILE A 117 -4.91 -3.36 1.72
N GLY A 118 -4.54 -3.93 2.87
CA GLY A 118 -4.73 -3.31 4.18
C GLY A 118 -4.11 -1.92 4.25
N ILE A 119 -2.87 -1.75 3.77
CA ILE A 119 -2.19 -0.45 3.76
C ILE A 119 -2.85 0.53 2.78
N LEU A 120 -3.25 0.08 1.58
CA LEU A 120 -3.93 0.92 0.60
C LEU A 120 -5.24 1.52 1.15
N VAL A 121 -5.95 0.78 2.01
CA VAL A 121 -7.19 1.23 2.65
C VAL A 121 -6.93 2.01 3.94
N ALA A 122 -6.00 1.54 4.77
CA ALA A 122 -5.70 2.16 6.06
C ALA A 122 -5.06 3.55 5.91
N THR A 123 -4.23 3.76 4.88
CA THR A 123 -3.53 5.04 4.68
C THR A 123 -4.46 6.24 4.51
N PRO A 124 -5.43 6.25 3.56
CA PRO A 124 -6.34 7.39 3.43
C PRO A 124 -7.22 7.58 4.68
N ILE A 125 -7.61 6.50 5.36
CA ILE A 125 -8.35 6.59 6.63
C ILE A 125 -7.49 7.28 7.71
N ALA A 126 -6.23 6.87 7.84
CA ALA A 126 -5.30 7.46 8.80
C ALA A 126 -5.09 8.95 8.53
N ILE A 127 -4.97 9.35 7.26
CA ILE A 127 -4.84 10.78 6.88
C ILE A 127 -6.10 11.56 7.25
N ILE A 128 -7.30 11.03 6.97
CA ILE A 128 -8.55 11.69 7.37
C ILE A 128 -8.62 11.88 8.89
N PHE A 129 -8.28 10.84 9.66
CA PHE A 129 -8.25 10.92 11.11
C PHE A 129 -7.23 11.93 11.63
N ASP A 130 -6.03 11.92 11.07
CA ASP A 130 -4.95 12.83 11.43
C ASP A 130 -5.32 14.28 11.11
N SER A 131 -5.84 14.56 9.91
CA SER A 131 -6.34 15.88 9.52
C SER A 131 -7.42 16.41 10.45
N ILE A 132 -8.36 15.55 10.88
CA ILE A 132 -9.37 15.93 11.87
C ILE A 132 -8.72 16.22 13.22
N LEU A 133 -7.82 15.36 13.71
CA LEU A 133 -7.12 15.58 14.98
C LEU A 133 -6.36 16.91 14.98
N VAL A 134 -5.55 17.16 13.95
CA VAL A 134 -4.79 18.40 13.79
C VAL A 134 -5.73 19.61 13.69
N SER A 135 -6.84 19.50 12.98
CA SER A 135 -7.84 20.58 12.90
C SER A 135 -8.40 20.97 14.26
N THR A 136 -8.63 20.00 15.15
CA THR A 136 -9.13 20.25 16.50
C THR A 136 -8.09 20.89 17.40
N ILE A 137 -6.82 20.53 17.23
CA ILE A 137 -5.69 21.06 18.01
C ILE A 137 -5.33 22.48 17.56
N MET A 138 -5.31 22.72 16.25
CA MET A 138 -4.84 23.96 15.62
C MET A 138 -5.95 24.98 15.37
N ASN A 139 -7.22 24.61 15.58
CA ASN A 139 -8.40 25.40 15.21
C ASN A 139 -8.34 25.89 13.74
N ALA A 140 -7.95 24.99 12.84
CA ALA A 140 -7.77 25.22 11.42
C ALA A 140 -8.67 24.28 10.62
N PRO A 141 -9.04 24.59 9.36
CA PRO A 141 -9.85 23.68 8.55
C PRO A 141 -9.13 22.34 8.32
N ALA A 142 -9.84 21.23 8.53
CA ALA A 142 -9.29 19.88 8.38
C ALA A 142 -8.96 19.50 6.93
N PHE A 143 -9.70 20.04 5.96
CA PHE A 143 -9.55 19.70 4.56
C PHE A 143 -9.51 20.95 3.70
N ASP A 144 -8.44 21.11 2.96
CA ASP A 144 -8.33 22.07 1.86
C ASP A 144 -8.38 21.37 0.50
N ALA A 145 -8.31 22.15 -0.58
CA ALA A 145 -8.37 21.62 -1.94
C ALA A 145 -7.19 20.67 -2.25
N GLU A 146 -6.03 20.91 -1.66
CA GLU A 146 -4.84 20.07 -1.83
C GLU A 146 -5.03 18.71 -1.15
N THR A 147 -5.48 18.70 0.09
CA THR A 147 -5.82 17.49 0.85
C THR A 147 -6.89 16.68 0.13
N GLY A 148 -7.93 17.33 -0.37
CA GLY A 148 -8.99 16.66 -1.14
C GLY A 148 -8.45 15.99 -2.42
N LYS A 149 -7.55 16.66 -3.14
CA LYS A 149 -6.89 16.09 -4.32
C LYS A 149 -6.03 14.88 -3.97
N VAL A 150 -5.23 14.96 -2.90
CA VAL A 150 -4.38 13.85 -2.44
C VAL A 150 -5.23 12.64 -2.04
N LEU A 151 -6.30 12.85 -1.26
CA LEU A 151 -7.22 11.78 -0.87
C LEU A 151 -7.90 11.12 -2.07
N PHE A 152 -8.34 11.91 -3.06
CA PHE A 152 -8.90 11.37 -4.29
C PHE A 152 -7.91 10.47 -5.04
N GLN A 153 -6.66 10.93 -5.22
CA GLN A 153 -5.62 10.15 -5.89
C GLN A 153 -5.29 8.86 -5.13
N MET A 154 -5.26 8.92 -3.79
CA MET A 154 -5.05 7.75 -2.95
C MET A 154 -6.18 6.74 -3.08
N CYS A 155 -7.43 7.18 -3.00
CA CYS A 155 -8.60 6.32 -3.15
C CYS A 155 -8.64 5.67 -4.55
N PHE A 156 -8.36 6.45 -5.60
CA PHE A 156 -8.29 5.93 -6.97
C PHE A 156 -7.20 4.87 -7.12
N ALA A 157 -6.00 5.14 -6.63
CA ALA A 157 -4.90 4.18 -6.64
C ALA A 157 -5.23 2.93 -5.80
N ALA A 158 -5.84 3.10 -4.63
CA ALA A 158 -6.25 1.99 -3.78
C ALA A 158 -7.25 1.07 -4.47
N ILE A 159 -8.27 1.63 -5.15
CA ILE A 159 -9.26 0.86 -5.91
C ILE A 159 -8.57 0.09 -7.05
N LEU A 160 -7.71 0.76 -7.82
CA LEU A 160 -7.01 0.17 -8.95
C LEU A 160 -6.13 -1.00 -8.50
N TRP A 161 -5.27 -0.78 -7.51
CA TRP A 161 -4.32 -1.78 -7.05
C TRP A 161 -4.98 -2.90 -6.25
N THR A 162 -6.04 -2.62 -5.49
CA THR A 162 -6.84 -3.65 -4.82
C THR A 162 -7.53 -4.54 -5.84
N SER A 163 -8.19 -3.94 -6.84
CA SER A 163 -8.84 -4.69 -7.92
C SER A 163 -7.86 -5.57 -8.67
N TYR A 164 -6.68 -5.03 -9.00
CA TYR A 164 -5.60 -5.79 -9.63
C TYR A 164 -5.11 -6.94 -8.74
N THR A 165 -4.85 -6.68 -7.46
CA THR A 165 -4.33 -7.68 -6.51
C THR A 165 -5.29 -8.84 -6.30
N LEU A 166 -6.61 -8.58 -6.28
CA LEU A 166 -7.63 -9.60 -6.06
C LEU A 166 -7.99 -10.38 -7.34
N LYS A 167 -8.04 -9.72 -8.50
CA LYS A 167 -8.54 -10.33 -9.75
C LYS A 167 -7.44 -10.86 -10.66
N SER A 168 -6.19 -10.44 -10.49
CA SER A 168 -5.08 -10.85 -11.37
C SER A 168 -4.69 -12.31 -11.17
N GLN A 169 -4.80 -13.11 -12.23
CA GLN A 169 -4.34 -14.51 -12.24
C GLN A 169 -2.83 -14.60 -11.97
N ARG A 170 -2.04 -13.64 -12.46
CA ARG A 170 -0.60 -13.55 -12.17
C ARG A 170 -0.32 -13.37 -10.68
N VAL A 171 -1.08 -12.50 -10.01
CA VAL A 171 -0.92 -12.26 -8.56
C VAL A 171 -1.32 -13.51 -7.79
N ALA A 172 -2.46 -14.13 -8.14
CA ALA A 172 -2.92 -15.38 -7.53
C ALA A 172 -1.87 -16.51 -7.65
N ASN A 173 -1.24 -16.66 -8.81
CA ASN A 173 -0.23 -17.67 -9.08
C ASN A 173 1.15 -17.34 -8.48
N THR A 174 1.45 -16.06 -8.21
CA THR A 174 2.76 -15.64 -7.69
C THR A 174 2.80 -15.76 -6.17
N PHE A 175 1.77 -15.30 -5.47
CA PHE A 175 1.74 -15.23 -4.00
C PHE A 175 1.04 -16.44 -3.40
N ILE A 176 1.72 -17.59 -3.44
CA ILE A 176 1.19 -18.89 -3.00
C ILE A 176 1.88 -19.48 -1.76
N HIS A 177 3.03 -18.92 -1.36
CA HIS A 177 3.87 -19.41 -0.26
C HIS A 177 3.57 -18.80 1.10
#